data_AF-A0ABD3T448-F1
#
_entry.id   AF-A0ABD3T448-F1
#
_cell.length_a   1.000
_cell.length_b   1.000
_cell.length_c   1.000
_cell.angle_alpha   90.00
_cell.angle_beta   90.00
_cell.angle_gamma   90.00
#
_symmetry.space_group_name_H-M   'P 1'
#
loop_
_entity.id
_entity.type
_entity.pdbx_description
1 polymer ?
#
loop_
_entity_poly.entity_id
_entity_poly.type
_entity_poly.pdbx_seq_one_letter_code
_entity_poly.pdbx_strand_id
1 'polypeptide(L)'
;MNVLGTSIFLVLLLEAAISICEDDKSYKNCSEQLTYTIRNRVQAPTFEYSLQIPFCHQPFIRIMERAVNESANYKFTATYFPTWGYFIDAINGVKGFYTVNQTWWQFLKAPNSILPVGVSSYYPEDRDHVIFNFTQSGGH
;
A
#
# COMPACT_ATOMS: atom_id res chain seq x y z
N MET A 1 5.84 -47.49 16.22
CA MET A 1 6.53 -46.49 15.38
C MET A 1 5.67 -45.24 15.40
N ASN A 2 6.11 -44.21 16.13
CA ASN A 2 5.39 -42.96 16.30
C ASN A 2 5.59 -42.09 15.06
N VAL A 3 4.51 -41.57 14.49
CA VAL A 3 4.53 -40.39 13.62
C VAL A 3 3.52 -39.41 14.21
N LEU A 4 4.00 -38.57 15.13
CA LEU A 4 3.30 -37.36 15.57
C LEU A 4 4.01 -36.18 14.89
N GLY A 5 3.45 -35.70 13.80
CA GLY A 5 4.09 -34.66 12.99
C GLY A 5 3.14 -33.98 12.01
N THR A 6 1.87 -33.75 12.38
CA THR A 6 0.89 -33.08 11.52
C THR A 6 -0.24 -32.48 12.36
N SER A 7 0.02 -31.41 13.10
CA SER A 7 -1.06 -30.55 13.67
C SER A 7 -0.51 -29.29 14.35
N ILE A 8 0.23 -28.47 13.61
CA ILE A 8 0.48 -27.06 14.00
C ILE A 8 0.29 -26.15 12.78
N PHE A 9 0.76 -26.57 11.60
CA PHE A 9 0.64 -25.77 10.37
C PHE A 9 -0.79 -25.59 9.84
N LEU A 10 -1.68 -26.56 10.07
CA LEU A 10 -3.05 -26.48 9.54
C LEU A 10 -3.93 -25.46 10.31
N VAL A 11 -3.63 -25.24 11.60
CA VAL A 11 -4.41 -24.32 12.47
C VAL A 11 -4.07 -22.86 12.15
N LEU A 12 -2.78 -22.54 11.98
CA LEU A 12 -2.33 -21.17 11.64
C LEU A 12 -2.85 -20.69 10.28
N LEU A 13 -2.92 -21.57 9.28
CA LEU A 13 -3.44 -21.21 7.95
C LEU A 13 -4.95 -20.93 7.98
N LEU A 14 -5.70 -21.63 8.84
CA LEU A 14 -7.14 -21.44 8.95
C LEU A 14 -7.50 -20.14 9.68
N GLU A 15 -6.79 -19.79 10.75
CA GLU A 15 -7.00 -18.54 11.50
C GLU A 15 -6.70 -17.29 10.64
N ALA A 16 -5.59 -17.32 9.89
CA ALA A 16 -5.27 -16.25 8.94
C ALA A 16 -6.35 -16.10 7.86
N ALA A 17 -6.82 -17.21 7.28
CA ALA A 17 -7.85 -17.17 6.25
C ALA A 17 -9.19 -16.61 6.77
N ILE A 18 -9.59 -16.95 8.00
CA ILE A 18 -10.85 -16.45 8.59
C ILE A 18 -10.76 -14.94 8.85
N SER A 19 -9.65 -14.44 9.42
CA SER A 19 -9.46 -13.01 9.67
C SER A 19 -9.47 -12.20 8.36
N ILE A 20 -8.88 -12.73 7.28
CA ILE A 20 -8.86 -12.08 5.96
C ILE A 20 -10.27 -12.03 5.34
N CYS A 21 -11.09 -13.07 5.54
CA CYS A 21 -12.46 -13.12 5.00
C CYS A 21 -13.47 -12.23 5.75
N GLU A 22 -13.25 -11.96 7.04
CA GLU A 22 -14.11 -11.03 7.80
C GLU A 22 -13.88 -9.57 7.39
N ASP A 23 -12.63 -9.19 7.14
CA ASP A 23 -12.30 -7.88 6.61
C ASP A 23 -12.98 -7.66 5.25
N ASP A 24 -12.90 -8.61 4.31
CA ASP A 24 -13.54 -8.49 2.98
C ASP A 24 -15.06 -8.21 3.06
N LYS A 25 -15.78 -8.84 4.00
CA LYS A 25 -17.22 -8.59 4.20
C LYS A 25 -17.51 -7.23 4.82
N SER A 26 -16.72 -6.81 5.81
CA SER A 26 -16.88 -5.51 6.49
C SER A 26 -16.79 -4.36 5.49
N TYR A 27 -15.84 -4.46 4.58
CA TYR A 27 -15.60 -3.42 3.61
C TYR A 27 -16.53 -3.41 2.39
N LYS A 28 -17.27 -4.50 2.11
CA LYS A 28 -18.31 -4.49 1.07
C LYS A 28 -19.44 -3.50 1.36
N ASN A 29 -19.56 -3.04 2.61
CA ASN A 29 -20.50 -2.01 3.03
C ASN A 29 -19.92 -0.59 3.00
N CYS A 30 -18.64 -0.42 2.66
CA CYS A 30 -18.08 0.91 2.50
C CYS A 30 -18.61 1.56 1.23
N SER A 31 -19.11 2.79 1.33
CA SER A 31 -19.68 3.53 0.20
C SER A 31 -18.67 4.45 -0.49
N GLU A 32 -17.54 4.75 0.14
CA GLU A 32 -16.53 5.66 -0.40
C GLU A 32 -15.58 4.90 -1.33
N GLN A 33 -15.13 5.58 -2.38
CA GLN A 33 -14.20 5.04 -3.36
C GLN A 33 -13.11 6.05 -3.67
N LEU A 34 -11.87 5.59 -3.79
CA LEU A 34 -10.76 6.44 -4.24
C LEU A 34 -10.02 5.84 -5.42
N THR A 35 -9.43 6.73 -6.22
CA THR A 35 -8.47 6.35 -7.25
C THR A 35 -7.08 6.37 -6.67
N TYR A 36 -6.39 5.24 -6.73
CA TYR A 36 -5.01 5.10 -6.30
C TYR A 36 -4.11 4.82 -7.50
N THR A 37 -3.33 5.81 -7.93
CA THR A 37 -2.34 5.65 -9.00
C THR A 37 -0.98 5.31 -8.43
N ILE A 38 -0.33 4.32 -9.04
CA ILE A 38 1.06 3.97 -8.78
C ILE A 38 1.82 4.15 -10.08
N ARG A 39 2.87 4.98 -10.05
CA ARG A 39 3.70 5.21 -11.23
C ARG A 39 5.18 5.23 -10.90
N ASN A 40 5.95 4.54 -11.74
CA ASN A 40 7.38 4.59 -11.81
C ASN A 40 7.79 4.76 -13.27
N ARG A 41 8.30 5.95 -13.59
CA ARG A 41 8.86 6.30 -14.91
C ARG A 41 10.37 6.53 -14.86
N VAL A 42 10.99 6.35 -13.69
CA VAL A 42 12.39 6.72 -13.42
C VAL A 42 13.33 5.54 -13.55
N GLN A 43 12.95 4.37 -13.03
CA GLN A 43 13.81 3.18 -12.99
C GLN A 43 13.09 1.96 -13.59
N ALA A 44 13.82 1.09 -14.29
CA ALA A 44 13.25 -0.19 -14.72
C ALA A 44 13.02 -1.13 -13.50
N PRO A 45 11.94 -1.93 -13.50
CA PRO A 45 10.84 -1.92 -14.47
C PRO A 45 9.97 -0.68 -14.32
N THR A 46 9.64 -0.03 -15.44
CA THR A 46 8.69 1.08 -15.45
C THR A 46 7.27 0.52 -15.43
N PHE A 47 6.37 1.23 -14.75
CA PHE A 47 4.96 0.86 -14.69
C PHE A 47 4.12 2.07 -14.31
N GLU A 48 2.88 2.07 -14.79
CA GLU A 48 1.88 3.04 -14.39
C GLU A 48 0.51 2.42 -14.51
N TYR A 49 -0.24 2.43 -13.43
CA TYR A 49 -1.62 1.98 -13.41
C TYR A 49 -2.37 2.60 -12.23
N SER A 50 -3.69 2.50 -12.26
CA SER A 50 -4.55 2.97 -11.18
C SER A 50 -5.47 1.86 -10.71
N LEU A 51 -5.75 1.86 -9.42
CA LEU A 51 -6.71 0.97 -8.77
C LEU A 51 -7.90 1.81 -8.27
N GLN A 52 -9.10 1.26 -8.38
CA GLN A 52 -10.28 1.79 -7.70
C GLN A 52 -10.45 1.01 -6.40
N ILE A 53 -10.22 1.67 -5.28
CA ILE A 53 -10.24 1.00 -3.97
C ILE A 53 -11.45 1.50 -3.18
N PRO A 54 -12.43 0.63 -2.87
CA PRO A 54 -13.46 0.98 -1.90
C PRO A 54 -12.83 1.07 -0.52
N PHE A 55 -13.22 2.07 0.26
CA PHE A 55 -12.66 2.28 1.59
C PHE A 55 -13.72 2.86 2.53
N CYS A 56 -13.56 2.59 3.82
CA CYS A 56 -14.26 3.29 4.89
C CYS A 56 -13.32 4.33 5.50
N HIS A 57 -13.83 5.21 6.37
CA HIS A 57 -13.02 6.22 7.03
C HIS A 57 -11.83 5.61 7.82
N GLN A 58 -10.62 5.73 7.28
CA GLN A 58 -9.40 5.12 7.81
C GLN A 58 -8.14 5.78 7.21
N PRO A 59 -6.96 5.61 7.83
CA PRO A 59 -5.73 6.15 7.27
C PRO A 59 -5.32 5.38 6.01
N PHE A 60 -4.66 6.08 5.07
CA PHE A 60 -4.30 5.55 3.75
C PHE A 60 -3.45 4.28 3.79
N ILE A 61 -2.65 4.06 4.84
CA ILE A 61 -1.90 2.81 5.01
C ILE A 61 -2.81 1.57 4.99
N ARG A 62 -4.02 1.63 5.57
CA ARG A 62 -4.98 0.51 5.53
C ARG A 62 -5.54 0.27 4.12
N ILE A 63 -5.66 1.34 3.35
CA ILE A 63 -6.09 1.29 1.96
C ILE A 63 -4.99 0.65 1.09
N MET A 64 -3.72 0.94 1.37
CA MET A 64 -2.59 0.26 0.73
C MET A 64 -2.57 -1.24 1.07
N GLU A 65 -2.74 -1.62 2.33
CA GLU A 65 -2.83 -3.04 2.75
C GLU A 65 -3.94 -3.78 1.98
N ARG A 66 -5.10 -3.14 1.86
CA ARG A 66 -6.22 -3.66 1.07
C ARG A 66 -5.91 -3.77 -0.42
N ALA A 67 -5.22 -2.80 -1.01
CA ALA A 67 -4.88 -2.82 -2.43
C ALA A 67 -4.04 -4.04 -2.82
N VAL A 68 -3.33 -4.66 -1.86
CA VAL A 68 -2.61 -5.94 -2.06
C VAL A 68 -3.57 -7.10 -2.39
N ASN A 69 -4.78 -7.06 -1.84
CA ASN A 69 -5.81 -8.08 -2.10
C ASN A 69 -6.59 -7.82 -3.40
N GLU A 70 -6.69 -6.55 -3.82
CA GLU A 70 -7.41 -6.15 -5.04
C GLU A 70 -6.58 -6.36 -6.32
N SER A 71 -5.25 -6.41 -6.20
CA SER A 71 -4.37 -6.53 -7.37
C SER A 71 -3.13 -7.35 -7.05
N ALA A 72 -2.98 -8.50 -7.72
CA ALA A 72 -1.77 -9.32 -7.66
C ALA A 72 -0.50 -8.59 -8.15
N ASN A 73 -0.69 -7.51 -8.94
CA ASN A 73 0.37 -6.66 -9.47
C ASN A 73 0.79 -5.54 -8.50
N TYR A 74 0.15 -5.46 -7.33
CA TYR A 74 0.43 -4.45 -6.32
C TYR A 74 0.98 -5.10 -5.05
N LYS A 75 2.18 -4.68 -4.66
CA LYS A 75 2.79 -5.01 -3.37
C LYS A 75 3.59 -3.82 -2.88
N PHE A 76 3.67 -3.62 -1.58
CA PHE A 76 4.55 -2.61 -1.00
C PHE A 76 5.30 -3.15 0.20
N THR A 77 6.39 -2.49 0.55
CA THR A 77 7.11 -2.68 1.83
C THR A 77 7.19 -1.36 2.55
N ALA A 78 7.11 -1.40 3.87
CA ALA A 78 7.17 -0.21 4.70
C ALA A 78 7.95 -0.45 5.98
N THR A 79 8.57 0.61 6.49
CA THR A 79 9.25 0.64 7.78
C THR A 79 8.42 1.49 8.74
N TYR A 80 8.15 0.95 9.92
CA TYR A 80 7.44 1.68 10.96
C TYR A 80 8.41 2.53 11.79
N PHE A 81 8.10 3.81 11.92
CA PHE A 81 8.80 4.74 12.79
C PHE A 81 7.84 5.21 13.89
N PRO A 82 8.15 5.02 15.19
CA PRO A 82 7.22 5.30 16.29
C PRO A 82 6.61 6.71 16.27
N THR A 83 7.37 7.73 15.87
CA THR A 83 6.90 9.12 15.84
C THR A 83 6.22 9.53 14.52
N TRP A 84 6.50 8.83 13.41
CA TRP A 84 6.10 9.27 12.06
C TRP A 84 5.10 8.33 11.38
N GLY A 85 4.91 7.13 11.95
CA GLY A 85 4.13 6.06 11.33
C GLY A 85 4.94 5.31 10.27
N TYR A 86 4.24 4.72 9.30
CA TYR A 86 4.83 3.95 8.23
C TYR A 86 5.42 4.83 7.13
N PHE A 87 6.69 4.58 6.82
CA PHE A 87 7.37 5.08 5.64
C PHE A 87 7.35 4.00 4.56
N ILE A 88 6.99 4.36 3.33
CA ILE A 88 6.90 3.41 2.21
C ILE A 88 8.27 3.27 1.54
N ASP A 89 8.89 2.11 1.75
CA ASP A 89 10.24 1.83 1.23
C ASP A 89 10.22 1.46 -0.25
N ALA A 90 9.26 0.62 -0.66
CA ALA A 90 9.17 0.10 -2.01
C ALA A 90 7.73 -0.19 -2.42
N ILE A 91 7.46 -0.08 -3.72
CA ILE A 91 6.23 -0.55 -4.36
C ILE A 91 6.62 -1.37 -5.59
N ASN A 92 6.02 -2.55 -5.74
CA ASN A 92 6.28 -3.53 -6.80
C ASN A 92 7.78 -3.86 -6.96
N GLY A 93 8.50 -3.95 -5.84
CA GLY A 93 9.93 -4.27 -5.81
C GLY A 93 10.86 -3.10 -6.14
N VAL A 94 10.34 -1.93 -6.52
CA VAL A 94 11.16 -0.73 -6.76
C VAL A 94 11.32 0.02 -5.44
N LYS A 95 12.53 -0.03 -4.89
CA LYS A 95 12.90 0.57 -3.60
C LYS A 95 13.53 1.95 -3.78
N GLY A 96 13.12 2.90 -2.93
CA GLY A 96 13.76 4.20 -2.83
C GLY A 96 15.08 4.13 -2.05
N PHE A 97 16.10 4.86 -2.52
CA PHE A 97 17.41 4.95 -1.89
C PHE A 97 17.90 6.39 -1.84
N TYR A 98 17.42 7.13 -0.83
CA TYR A 98 17.76 8.55 -0.72
C TYR A 98 19.27 8.81 -0.62
N THR A 99 20.02 7.97 0.11
CA THR A 99 21.47 8.15 0.33
C THR A 99 22.35 7.76 -0.86
N VAL A 100 21.84 6.96 -1.80
CA VAL A 100 22.64 6.42 -2.92
C VAL A 100 22.37 7.19 -4.20
N ASN A 101 21.09 7.35 -4.55
CA ASN A 101 20.66 7.97 -5.80
C ASN A 101 19.52 8.98 -5.62
N GLN A 102 19.27 9.39 -4.38
CA GLN A 102 18.24 10.36 -4.02
C GLN A 102 16.86 10.01 -4.59
N THR A 103 16.50 8.72 -4.61
CA THR A 103 15.18 8.24 -5.05
C THR A 103 14.25 7.97 -3.88
N TRP A 104 12.96 8.22 -4.07
CA TRP A 104 11.91 7.88 -3.09
C TRP A 104 10.54 7.73 -3.74
N TRP A 105 9.60 7.15 -2.98
CA TRP A 105 8.18 7.13 -3.31
C TRP A 105 7.49 8.38 -2.76
N GLN A 106 7.13 9.28 -3.66
CA GLN A 106 6.46 10.53 -3.30
C GLN A 106 4.95 10.33 -3.18
N PHE A 107 4.38 10.82 -2.08
CA PHE A 107 2.96 10.72 -1.77
C PHE A 107 2.23 12.01 -2.13
N LEU A 108 1.31 11.93 -3.09
CA LEU A 108 0.68 13.09 -3.72
C LEU A 108 -0.84 12.96 -3.74
N LYS A 109 -1.52 14.09 -3.77
CA LYS A 109 -2.90 14.22 -4.22
C LYS A 109 -2.89 14.72 -5.67
N ALA A 110 -3.72 14.15 -6.52
CA ALA A 110 -3.79 14.55 -7.91
C ALA A 110 -4.14 16.05 -8.04
N PRO A 111 -3.62 16.74 -9.06
CA PRO A 111 -2.77 16.20 -10.12
C PRO A 111 -1.31 15.94 -9.70
N ASN A 112 -0.69 16.80 -8.87
CA ASN A 112 0.70 16.64 -8.41
C ASN A 112 0.97 17.37 -7.08
N SER A 113 -0.04 17.58 -6.24
CA SER A 113 0.12 18.29 -4.95
C SER A 113 0.74 17.36 -3.91
N ILE A 114 1.85 17.78 -3.29
CA ILE A 114 2.47 17.01 -2.20
C ILE A 114 1.54 17.01 -1.00
N LEU A 115 1.28 15.81 -0.45
CA LEU A 115 0.52 15.69 0.79
C LEU A 115 1.42 16.07 1.97
N PRO A 116 0.97 16.93 2.90
CA PRO A 116 1.77 17.41 4.02
C PRO A 116 1.96 16.37 5.13
N VAL A 117 1.37 15.18 4.96
CA VAL A 117 1.37 14.10 5.95
C VAL A 117 1.69 12.77 5.27
N GLY A 118 2.19 11.81 6.05
CA GLY A 118 2.43 10.45 5.58
C GLY A 118 1.17 9.59 5.51
N VAL A 119 1.31 8.38 4.94
CA VAL A 119 0.20 7.43 4.74
C VAL A 119 -0.49 6.96 6.02
N SER A 120 0.18 7.07 7.17
CA SER A 120 -0.40 6.73 8.47
C SER A 120 -1.32 7.81 9.04
N SER A 121 -1.23 9.03 8.52
CA SER A 121 -1.97 10.20 9.03
C SER A 121 -2.86 10.85 7.98
N TYR A 122 -2.77 10.43 6.72
CA TYR A 122 -3.69 10.88 5.67
C TYR A 122 -4.99 10.08 5.72
N TYR A 123 -6.11 10.78 5.90
CA TYR A 123 -7.46 10.24 5.77
C TYR A 123 -8.07 10.77 4.47
N PRO A 124 -8.28 9.92 3.45
CA PRO A 124 -8.86 10.36 2.19
C PRO A 124 -10.34 10.71 2.35
N GLU A 125 -10.81 11.54 1.42
CA GLU A 125 -12.24 11.81 1.21
C GLU A 125 -12.76 10.97 0.04
N ASP A 126 -14.09 10.80 -0.03
CA ASP A 126 -14.72 10.13 -1.16
C ASP A 126 -14.32 10.78 -2.49
N ARG A 127 -13.99 9.92 -3.47
CA ARG A 127 -13.49 10.27 -4.81
C ARG A 127 -12.14 10.97 -4.83
N ASP A 128 -11.37 10.88 -3.75
CA ASP A 128 -9.98 11.30 -3.76
C ASP A 128 -9.17 10.57 -4.83
N HIS A 129 -8.21 11.29 -5.40
CA HIS A 129 -7.21 10.70 -6.28
C HIS A 129 -5.83 10.88 -5.65
N VAL A 130 -5.31 9.77 -5.15
CA VAL A 130 -4.02 9.69 -4.49
C VAL A 130 -3.01 9.03 -5.42
N ILE A 131 -1.78 9.56 -5.44
CA ILE A 131 -0.72 9.11 -6.35
C ILE A 131 0.52 8.77 -5.52
N PHE A 132 1.04 7.56 -5.73
CA PHE A 132 2.42 7.23 -5.39
C PHE A 132 3.28 7.33 -6.65
N ASN A 133 4.22 8.28 -6.64
CA ASN A 133 5.13 8.57 -7.75
C ASN A 133 6.57 8.24 -7.34
N PHE A 134 7.20 7.27 -7.99
CA PHE A 134 8.62 7.04 -7.81
C PHE A 134 9.40 8.16 -8.48
N THR A 135 10.22 8.86 -7.70
CA THR A 135 10.92 10.07 -8.14
C THR A 135 12.37 10.06 -7.69
N GLN A 136 13.15 11.01 -8.21
CA GLN A 136 14.53 11.27 -7.82
C GLN A 136 14.79 12.77 -7.70
N SER A 137 15.68 13.16 -6.78
CA SER A 137 16.13 14.55 -6.66
C SER A 137 16.95 14.91 -7.90
N GLY A 138 16.45 15.84 -8.72
CA GLY A 138 17.09 16.27 -9.98
C GLY A 138 16.27 16.04 -11.25
N GLY A 139 15.06 15.48 -11.17
CA GLY A 139 14.15 15.30 -12.31
C GLY A 139 13.16 16.46 -12.53
N HIS A 140 13.63 17.71 -12.50
CA HIS A 140 12.85 18.88 -12.94
C HIS A 140 13.11 19.19 -14.41
#